data_AF-A0A950TPA7-F1
#
_entry.id   AF-A0A950TPA7-F1
#
_cell.length_a   1.000
_cell.length_b   1.000
_cell.length_c   1.000
_cell.angle_alpha   90.00
_cell.angle_beta   90.00
_cell.angle_gamma   90.00
#
_symmetry.space_group_name_H-M   'P 1'
#
loop_
_entity.id
_entity.type
_entity.pdbx_description
1 polymer ?
#
loop_
_entity_poly.entity_id
_entity_poly.type
_entity_poly.pdbx_seq_one_letter_code
_entity_poly.pdbx_strand_id
1 'polypeptide(L)'
;MVKRYRFWFIAAVLFQFVTGIIHTLSLFIPLRGDSDAENQMISLVTTYKLDLGAGFHPTFFNLFTALSSCMSFLLFFAALTNGYLLWKHTPTNVMRGIVSINLVIFGVLLIVVSYFTFLAPIIFVGIVVVNLLAAFITIPRGEISE
;
A
#
# COMPACT_ATOMS: atom_id res chain seq x y z
N MET A 1 13.73 -26.99 -5.00
CA MET A 1 12.33 -26.59 -4.71
C MET A 1 12.34 -25.35 -3.83
N VAL A 2 11.91 -24.20 -4.35
CA VAL A 2 11.65 -23.02 -3.52
C VAL A 2 10.58 -23.42 -2.48
N LYS A 3 10.85 -23.23 -1.18
CA LYS A 3 9.84 -23.50 -0.12
C LYS A 3 8.57 -22.74 -0.50
N ARG A 4 7.41 -23.42 -0.57
CA ARG A 4 6.16 -22.88 -1.15
C ARG A 4 5.81 -21.46 -0.64
N TYR A 5 6.09 -21.16 0.63
CA TYR A 5 5.87 -19.81 1.18
C TYR A 5 6.75 -18.71 0.59
N ARG A 6 8.00 -19.01 0.20
CA ARG A 6 8.91 -18.01 -0.37
C ARG A 6 8.39 -17.53 -1.72
N PHE A 7 7.78 -18.41 -2.51
CA PHE A 7 7.15 -18.04 -3.77
C PHE A 7 6.05 -16.99 -3.55
N TRP A 8 5.09 -17.29 -2.68
CA TRP A 8 3.99 -16.37 -2.35
C TRP A 8 4.47 -15.08 -1.73
N PHE A 9 5.49 -15.13 -0.86
CA PHE A 9 6.01 -13.93 -0.24
C PHE A 9 6.82 -13.07 -1.21
N ILE A 10 7.58 -13.66 -2.13
CA ILE A 10 8.22 -12.94 -3.23
C ILE A 10 7.16 -12.26 -4.11
N ALA A 11 6.08 -12.97 -4.44
CA ALA A 11 4.98 -12.39 -5.20
C ALA A 11 4.35 -11.20 -4.46
N ALA A 12 4.11 -11.31 -3.15
CA ALA A 12 3.64 -10.19 -2.33
C ALA A 12 4.57 -8.97 -2.42
N VAL A 13 5.89 -9.17 -2.30
CA VAL A 13 6.89 -8.10 -2.42
C VAL A 13 6.86 -7.45 -3.80
N LEU A 14 6.79 -8.25 -4.86
CA LEU A 14 6.71 -7.73 -6.23
C LEU A 14 5.43 -6.91 -6.44
N PHE A 15 4.28 -7.40 -5.99
CA PHE A 15 3.02 -6.67 -6.10
C PHE A 15 2.99 -5.43 -5.23
N GLN A 16 3.64 -5.41 -4.05
CA GLN A 16 3.81 -4.19 -3.27
C GLN A 16 4.61 -3.13 -4.05
N PHE A 17 5.72 -3.52 -4.70
CA PHE A 17 6.49 -2.63 -5.57
C PHE A 17 5.68 -2.11 -6.76
N VAL A 18 5.06 -3.01 -7.52
CA VAL A 18 4.29 -2.64 -8.71
C VAL A 18 3.14 -1.72 -8.33
N THR A 19 2.41 -2.03 -7.26
CA THR A 19 1.33 -1.16 -6.75
C THR A 19 1.88 0.19 -6.31
N GLY A 20 3.01 0.22 -5.60
CA GLY A 20 3.65 1.46 -5.16
C GLY A 20 4.06 2.35 -6.34
N ILE A 21 4.60 1.76 -7.41
CA ILE A 21 4.97 2.48 -8.64
C ILE A 21 3.72 3.04 -9.32
N ILE A 22 2.71 2.19 -9.60
CA ILE A 22 1.48 2.61 -10.27
C ILE A 22 0.77 3.70 -9.47
N HIS A 23 0.64 3.53 -8.15
CA HIS A 23 0.03 4.50 -7.27
C HIS A 23 0.80 5.83 -7.29
N THR A 24 2.14 5.79 -7.22
CA THR A 24 2.97 7.00 -7.29
C THR A 24 2.81 7.72 -8.62
N LEU A 25 2.80 7.00 -9.75
CA LEU A 25 2.56 7.60 -11.07
C LEU A 25 1.20 8.30 -11.13
N SER A 26 0.16 7.73 -10.49
CA SER A 26 -1.17 8.35 -10.46
C SER A 26 -1.22 9.70 -9.73
N LEU A 27 -0.28 9.98 -8.82
CA LEU A 27 -0.22 11.28 -8.11
C LEU A 27 0.13 12.45 -9.04
N PHE A 28 0.70 12.17 -10.20
CA PHE A 28 1.12 13.17 -11.18
C PHE A 28 0.16 13.31 -12.36
N ILE A 29 -0.97 12.57 -12.34
CA ILE A 29 -2.00 12.70 -13.38
C ILE A 29 -2.80 13.99 -13.09
N PRO A 30 -2.86 14.95 -14.04
CA PRO A 30 -3.60 16.18 -13.83
C PRO A 30 -5.11 15.91 -13.75
N LEU A 31 -5.78 16.62 -12.85
CA LEU A 31 -7.24 16.67 -12.80
C LEU A 31 -7.77 17.41 -14.04
N ARG A 32 -8.77 16.84 -14.71
CA ARG A 32 -9.44 17.45 -15.86
C ARG A 32 -10.94 17.32 -15.68
N GLY A 33 -11.66 18.44 -15.78
CA GLY A 33 -13.11 18.44 -15.84
C GLY A 33 -13.59 18.33 -17.29
N ASP A 34 -14.68 17.62 -17.49
CA ASP A 34 -15.37 17.49 -18.78
C ASP A 34 -16.41 18.60 -18.99
N SER A 35 -16.63 19.43 -17.97
CA SER A 35 -17.55 20.58 -18.00
C SER A 35 -17.00 21.79 -17.25
N ASP A 36 -17.59 22.97 -17.50
CA ASP A 36 -17.23 24.20 -16.78
C ASP A 36 -17.46 24.09 -15.28
N ALA A 37 -18.54 23.41 -14.86
CA ALA A 37 -18.84 23.16 -13.46
C ALA A 37 -17.77 22.30 -12.77
N GLU A 38 -17.29 21.26 -13.46
CA GLU A 38 -16.20 20.41 -12.95
C GLU A 38 -14.88 21.17 -12.86
N ASN A 39 -14.57 22.00 -13.85
CA ASN A 39 -13.37 22.85 -13.83
C ASN A 39 -13.42 23.87 -12.67
N GLN A 40 -14.60 24.42 -12.36
CA GLN A 40 -14.77 25.28 -11.18
C GLN A 40 -14.53 24.51 -9.88
N MET A 41 -15.06 23.30 -9.76
CA MET A 41 -14.83 22.45 -8.58
C MET A 41 -13.34 22.09 -8.44
N ILE A 42 -12.67 21.70 -9.52
CA ILE A 42 -11.23 21.42 -9.53
C ILE A 42 -10.44 22.66 -9.10
N SER A 43 -10.79 23.84 -9.62
CA SER A 43 -10.17 25.10 -9.23
C SER A 43 -10.29 25.35 -7.72
N LEU A 44 -11.48 25.17 -7.14
CA LEU A 44 -11.68 25.31 -5.70
C LEU A 44 -10.81 24.32 -4.91
N VAL A 45 -10.82 23.04 -5.27
CA VAL A 45 -10.06 21.99 -4.57
C VAL A 45 -8.54 22.22 -4.63
N THR A 46 -8.06 22.77 -5.74
CA THR A 46 -6.62 22.95 -5.99
C THR A 46 -6.07 24.29 -5.56
N THR A 47 -6.91 25.32 -5.42
CA THR A 47 -6.47 26.71 -5.13
C THR A 47 -6.95 27.27 -3.81
N TYR A 48 -8.12 26.83 -3.30
CA TYR A 48 -8.63 27.32 -2.03
C TYR A 48 -7.78 26.82 -0.87
N LYS A 49 -7.27 27.74 -0.06
CA LYS A 49 -6.42 27.45 1.09
C LYS A 49 -7.26 27.45 2.37
N LEU A 50 -7.24 26.34 3.09
CA LEU A 50 -7.84 26.21 4.41
C LEU A 50 -6.90 26.81 5.44
N ASP A 51 -7.40 27.65 6.35
CA ASP A 51 -6.65 28.05 7.54
C ASP A 51 -6.81 27.00 8.64
N LEU A 52 -5.75 26.23 8.88
CA LEU A 52 -5.71 25.20 9.91
C LEU A 52 -4.95 25.67 11.17
N GLY A 53 -4.65 26.98 11.26
CA GLY A 53 -3.87 27.57 12.35
C GLY A 53 -2.35 27.43 12.17
N ALA A 54 -1.59 28.07 13.05
CA ALA A 54 -0.11 28.04 13.08
C ALA A 54 0.57 28.42 11.75
N GLY A 55 -0.09 29.22 10.90
CA GLY A 55 0.41 29.60 9.58
C GLY A 55 0.32 28.49 8.52
N PHE A 56 -0.38 27.38 8.81
CA PHE A 56 -0.56 26.27 7.89
C PHE A 56 -1.80 26.49 7.01
N HIS A 57 -1.55 26.79 5.74
CA HIS A 57 -2.59 27.11 4.75
C HIS A 57 -2.59 26.17 3.53
N PRO A 58 -2.81 24.86 3.70
CA PRO A 58 -2.83 23.92 2.58
C PRO A 58 -4.12 24.06 1.76
N THR A 59 -4.05 23.67 0.49
CA THR A 59 -5.25 23.39 -0.29
C THR A 59 -5.75 21.98 0.02
N PHE A 60 -7.02 21.69 -0.29
CA PHE A 60 -7.54 20.33 -0.15
C PHE A 60 -6.71 19.34 -0.99
N PHE A 61 -6.32 19.76 -2.20
CA PHE A 61 -5.43 18.98 -3.05
C PHE A 61 -4.09 18.66 -2.37
N ASN A 62 -3.46 19.62 -1.68
CA ASN A 62 -2.22 19.36 -0.94
C ASN A 62 -2.41 18.31 0.17
N LEU A 63 -3.51 18.41 0.93
CA LEU A 63 -3.84 17.44 1.98
C LEU A 63 -4.08 16.04 1.40
N PHE A 64 -4.86 15.95 0.32
CA PHE A 64 -5.14 14.68 -0.35
C PHE A 64 -3.89 14.06 -0.94
N THR A 65 -3.04 14.85 -1.61
CA THR A 65 -1.76 14.38 -2.16
C THR A 65 -0.82 13.88 -1.06
N ALA A 66 -0.74 14.57 0.08
CA ALA A 66 0.08 14.12 1.21
C ALA A 66 -0.43 12.78 1.77
N LEU A 67 -1.74 12.65 2.02
CA LEU A 67 -2.36 11.42 2.50
C LEU A 67 -2.17 10.27 1.51
N SER A 68 -2.38 10.54 0.23
CA SER A 68 -2.19 9.57 -0.85
C SER A 68 -0.72 9.14 -0.96
N SER A 69 0.22 10.06 -0.79
CA SER A 69 1.66 9.73 -0.77
C SER A 69 2.05 8.75 0.35
N CYS A 70 1.36 8.79 1.50
CA CYS A 70 1.58 7.82 2.58
C CYS A 70 1.30 6.37 2.13
N MET A 71 0.34 6.16 1.22
CA MET A 71 0.06 4.85 0.64
C MET A 71 1.25 4.32 -0.18
N SER A 72 1.83 5.17 -1.04
CA SER A 72 3.04 4.83 -1.80
C SER A 72 4.20 4.49 -0.87
N PHE A 73 4.43 5.29 0.17
CA PHE A 73 5.49 5.02 1.14
C PHE A 73 5.25 3.73 1.92
N LEU A 74 4.01 3.44 2.33
CA LEU A 74 3.67 2.19 3.00
C LEU A 74 3.99 0.98 2.12
N LEU A 75 3.62 1.03 0.84
CA LEU A 75 3.88 -0.03 -0.14
C LEU A 75 5.37 -0.24 -0.35
N PHE A 76 6.15 0.82 -0.59
CA PHE A 76 7.59 0.72 -0.77
C PHE A 76 8.32 0.29 0.49
N PHE A 77 7.94 0.83 1.66
CA PHE A 77 8.51 0.45 2.94
C PHE A 77 8.31 -1.05 3.21
N ALA A 78 7.08 -1.55 3.01
CA ALA A 78 6.79 -2.97 3.14
C ALA A 78 7.60 -3.80 2.14
N ALA A 79 7.61 -3.42 0.86
CA ALA A 79 8.33 -4.16 -0.19
C ALA A 79 9.84 -4.23 0.07
N LEU A 80 10.46 -3.10 0.44
CA LEU A 80 11.89 -3.02 0.75
C LEU A 80 12.23 -3.83 1.99
N THR A 81 11.45 -3.70 3.07
CA THR A 81 11.67 -4.42 4.33
C THR A 81 11.53 -5.93 4.11
N ASN A 82 10.44 -6.36 3.48
CA ASN A 82 10.15 -7.76 3.21
C ASN A 82 11.17 -8.36 2.22
N GLY A 83 11.55 -7.60 1.19
CA GLY A 83 12.58 -7.97 0.23
C GLY A 83 13.95 -8.14 0.87
N TYR A 84 14.33 -7.23 1.76
CA TYR A 84 15.56 -7.33 2.55
C TYR A 84 15.58 -8.58 3.43
N LEU A 85 14.48 -8.87 4.14
CA LEU A 85 14.38 -10.06 5.00
C LEU A 85 14.45 -11.38 4.21
N LEU A 86 13.88 -11.38 2.99
CA LEU A 86 14.00 -12.49 2.03
C LEU A 86 15.44 -12.68 1.57
N TRP A 87 16.15 -11.58 1.29
CA TRP A 87 17.55 -11.59 0.89
C TRP A 87 18.48 -12.09 2.00
N LYS A 88 18.18 -11.72 3.26
CA LYS A 88 18.92 -12.19 4.43
C LYS A 88 18.58 -13.61 4.87
N HIS A 89 17.73 -14.34 4.14
CA HIS A 89 17.34 -15.71 4.46
C HIS A 89 16.84 -15.87 5.90
N THR A 90 16.06 -14.88 6.36
CA THR A 90 15.58 -14.79 7.75
C THR A 90 14.89 -16.09 8.20
N PRO A 91 15.15 -16.56 9.44
CA PRO A 91 14.52 -17.76 10.00
C PRO A 91 12.98 -17.76 9.90
N THR A 92 12.39 -18.94 9.71
CA THR A 92 10.94 -19.08 9.42
C THR A 92 10.05 -18.66 10.58
N ASN A 93 10.51 -18.77 11.83
CA ASN A 93 9.81 -18.28 13.01
C ASN A 93 9.63 -16.75 12.97
N VAL A 94 10.70 -16.02 12.64
CA VAL A 94 10.66 -14.55 12.50
C VAL A 94 9.84 -14.15 11.28
N MET A 95 10.02 -14.84 10.14
CA MET A 95 9.26 -14.58 8.92
C MET A 95 7.75 -14.73 9.12
N ARG A 96 7.31 -15.71 9.92
CA ARG A 96 5.88 -15.88 10.25
C ARG A 96 5.32 -14.65 10.96
N GLY A 97 6.06 -14.10 11.92
CA GLY A 97 5.69 -12.86 12.60
C GLY A 97 5.58 -11.68 11.64
N ILE A 98 6.61 -11.48 10.81
CA ILE A 98 6.63 -10.38 9.83
C ILE A 98 5.49 -10.48 8.82
N VAL A 99 5.24 -11.68 8.28
CA VAL A 99 4.13 -11.91 7.35
C VAL A 99 2.78 -11.64 8.03
N SER A 100 2.61 -12.03 9.30
CA SER A 100 1.37 -11.76 10.04
C SER A 100 1.12 -10.27 10.26
N ILE A 101 2.16 -9.49 10.60
CA ILE A 101 2.05 -8.03 10.75
C ILE A 101 1.66 -7.39 9.41
N ASN A 102 2.33 -7.77 8.32
CA ASN A 102 1.98 -7.28 6.99
C ASN A 102 0.53 -7.66 6.63
N LEU A 103 0.11 -8.89 6.92
CA LEU A 103 -1.24 -9.36 6.62
C LEU A 103 -2.31 -8.54 7.37
N VAL A 104 -2.07 -8.19 8.63
CA VAL A 104 -2.97 -7.33 9.40
C VAL A 104 -3.02 -5.92 8.81
N ILE A 105 -1.86 -5.29 8.58
CA ILE A 105 -1.79 -3.91 8.05
C ILE A 105 -2.46 -3.83 6.68
N PHE A 106 -2.08 -4.70 5.74
CA PHE A 106 -2.66 -4.71 4.40
C PHE A 106 -4.12 -5.21 4.39
N GLY A 107 -4.52 -6.03 5.35
CA GLY A 107 -5.92 -6.44 5.53
C GLY A 107 -6.81 -5.27 5.97
N VAL A 108 -6.38 -4.48 6.96
CA VAL A 108 -7.08 -3.26 7.36
C VAL A 108 -7.12 -2.25 6.22
N LEU A 109 -6.00 -2.09 5.52
CA LEU A 109 -5.92 -1.23 4.34
C LEU A 109 -6.89 -1.67 3.25
N LEU A 110 -7.02 -2.99 3.00
CA LEU A 110 -8.00 -3.53 2.05
C LEU A 110 -9.43 -3.14 2.41
N ILE A 111 -9.80 -3.21 3.69
CA ILE A 111 -11.13 -2.80 4.17
C ILE A 111 -11.36 -1.32 3.88
N VAL A 112 -10.39 -0.46 4.23
CA VAL A 112 -10.47 0.99 4.00
C VAL A 112 -10.62 1.29 2.50
N VAL A 113 -9.75 0.74 1.64
CA VAL A 113 -9.83 1.00 0.20
C VAL A 113 -11.10 0.41 -0.42
N SER A 114 -11.63 -0.71 0.09
CA SER A 114 -12.88 -1.30 -0.40
C SER A 114 -14.09 -0.41 -0.12
N TYR A 115 -14.06 0.37 0.95
CA TYR A 115 -15.17 1.26 1.32
C TYR A 115 -15.05 2.64 0.68
N PHE A 116 -13.84 3.21 0.63
CA PHE A 116 -13.64 4.62 0.26
C PHE A 116 -13.10 4.87 -1.15
N THR A 117 -12.70 3.82 -1.89
CA THR A 117 -11.99 4.00 -3.17
C THR A 117 -12.62 3.21 -4.32
N PHE A 118 -12.11 3.45 -5.52
CA PHE A 118 -12.53 2.78 -6.75
C PHE A 118 -11.82 1.43 -6.93
N LEU A 119 -12.22 0.70 -7.98
CA LEU A 119 -11.86 -0.71 -8.17
C LEU A 119 -10.34 -0.98 -8.24
N ALA A 120 -9.54 -0.10 -8.84
CA ALA A 120 -8.12 -0.38 -9.06
C ALA A 120 -7.33 -0.55 -7.75
N PRO A 121 -7.37 0.39 -6.77
CA PRO A 121 -6.78 0.17 -5.45
C PRO A 121 -7.23 -1.14 -4.77
N ILE A 122 -8.52 -1.49 -4.88
CA ILE A 122 -9.08 -2.71 -4.28
C ILE A 122 -8.40 -3.96 -4.87
N ILE A 123 -8.25 -4.03 -6.20
CA ILE A 123 -7.61 -5.15 -6.87
C ILE A 123 -6.14 -5.26 -6.47
N PHE A 124 -5.39 -4.15 -6.54
CA PHE A 124 -3.95 -4.18 -6.27
C PHE A 124 -3.63 -4.52 -4.81
N VAL A 125 -4.34 -3.91 -3.85
CA VAL A 125 -4.19 -4.25 -2.43
C VAL A 125 -4.69 -5.67 -2.15
N GLY A 126 -5.79 -6.08 -2.78
CA GLY A 126 -6.34 -7.43 -2.67
C GLY A 126 -5.34 -8.50 -3.09
N ILE A 127 -4.65 -8.31 -4.21
CA ILE A 127 -3.60 -9.24 -4.68
C ILE A 127 -2.46 -9.32 -3.66
N VAL A 128 -2.03 -8.20 -3.07
CA VAL A 128 -1.00 -8.20 -2.00
C VAL A 128 -1.48 -9.03 -0.80
N VAL A 129 -2.71 -8.81 -0.33
CA VAL A 129 -3.30 -9.55 0.80
C VAL A 129 -3.40 -11.04 0.50
N VAL A 130 -3.88 -11.43 -0.69
CA VAL A 130 -3.99 -12.85 -1.09
C VAL A 130 -2.62 -13.54 -1.08
N ASN A 131 -1.59 -12.88 -1.61
CA ASN A 131 -0.23 -13.41 -1.60
C ASN A 131 0.36 -13.51 -0.19
N LEU A 132 0.13 -12.52 0.67
CA LEU A 132 0.53 -12.56 2.08
C LEU A 132 -0.18 -13.69 2.85
N LEU A 133 -1.48 -13.88 2.60
CA LEU A 133 -2.25 -14.96 3.21
C LEU A 133 -1.76 -16.34 2.76
N ALA A 134 -1.54 -16.51 1.45
CA ALA A 134 -0.98 -17.75 0.89
C ALA A 134 0.42 -18.02 1.45
N ALA A 135 1.27 -17.00 1.59
CA ALA A 135 2.56 -17.11 2.25
C ALA A 135 2.39 -17.56 3.71
N PHE A 136 1.52 -16.91 4.49
CA PHE A 136 1.30 -17.22 5.90
C PHE A 136 0.85 -18.68 6.14
N ILE A 137 -0.07 -19.18 5.32
CA ILE A 137 -0.61 -20.54 5.42
C ILE A 137 0.45 -21.58 5.02
N THR A 138 1.37 -21.25 4.11
CA THR A 138 2.39 -22.17 3.60
C THR A 138 3.74 -22.10 4.33
N ILE A 139 3.92 -21.18 5.28
CA ILE A 139 5.11 -21.16 6.16
C ILE A 139 5.10 -22.41 7.04
N PRO A 140 6.15 -23.25 7.00
CA PRO A 140 6.29 -24.37 7.92
C PRO A 140 6.23 -23.88 9.36
N ARG A 141 5.38 -24.51 10.17
CA ARG A 141 5.42 -24.34 11.64
C ARG A 141 6.68 -25.06 12.10
N GLY A 142 7.78 -24.33 12.27
CA GLY A 142 8.96 -24.90 12.90
C GLY A 142 8.57 -25.37 14.28
N GLU A 143 8.86 -26.63 14.60
CA GLU A 143 8.84 -27.11 15.98
C GLU A 143 9.66 -26.14 16.82
N ILE A 144 9.07 -25.71 17.94
CA ILE A 144 9.77 -24.94 18.95
C ILE A 144 10.84 -25.90 19.46
N SER A 145 12.08 -25.77 18.98
CA SER A 145 13.21 -26.35 19.69
C SER A 145 13.36 -25.51 20.96
N GLU A 146 12.89 -26.07 22.06
CA GLU A 146 13.13 -25.59 23.42
C GLU A 146 14.63 -25.38 23.69
#